data_AF-A0A7W0LQ37-F1
#
_entry.id   AF-A0A7W0LQ37-F1
#
_cell.length_a   1.000
_cell.length_b   1.000
_cell.length_c   1.000
_cell.angle_alpha   90.00
_cell.angle_beta   90.00
_cell.angle_gamma   90.00
#
_symmetry.space_group_name_H-M   'P 1'
#
loop_
_entity.id
_entity.type
_entity.pdbx_description
1 polymer ?
#
loop_
_entity_poly.entity_id
_entity_poly.type
_entity_poly.pdbx_seq_one_letter_code
_entity_poly.pdbx_strand_id
1 'polypeptide(L)'
;VVHRVVEMRIAGAGVAKRTYVLSCAVGVLGLLLFAQAPDAAAGVAGSLLVSGIARPVIRTAGVIWVNRHATGAVRATVHSLLSQAEHAGEIVLGLTLAVLARAASTTVALTGAAALLACAGVLVIATREGSHKFG
;
A
#
# COMPACT_ATOMS: atom_id res chain seq x y z
N VAL A 1 -25.30 -20.66 8.12
CA VAL A 1 -24.90 -19.68 9.17
C VAL A 1 -23.39 -19.48 9.21
N VAL A 2 -22.58 -20.55 9.26
CA VAL A 2 -21.10 -20.47 9.27
C VAL A 2 -20.53 -19.73 8.04
N HIS A 3 -21.04 -19.97 6.83
CA HIS A 3 -20.62 -19.25 5.62
C HIS A 3 -20.85 -17.74 5.72
N ARG A 4 -21.98 -17.32 6.32
CA ARG A 4 -22.36 -15.92 6.49
C ARG A 4 -21.51 -15.21 7.56
N VAL A 5 -21.06 -15.95 8.59
CA VAL A 5 -20.14 -15.44 9.62
C VAL A 5 -18.72 -15.28 9.08
N VAL A 6 -18.27 -16.22 8.23
CA VAL A 6 -16.99 -16.14 7.51
C VAL A 6 -17.04 -15.02 6.46
N GLU A 7 -18.14 -14.89 5.71
CA GLU A 7 -18.38 -13.75 4.82
C GLU A 7 -18.38 -12.42 5.60
N MET A 8 -19.03 -12.32 6.75
CA MET A 8 -19.00 -11.10 7.57
C MET A 8 -17.60 -10.77 8.13
N ARG A 9 -16.77 -11.78 8.41
CA ARG A 9 -15.36 -11.59 8.82
C ARG A 9 -14.44 -11.19 7.67
N ILE A 10 -14.80 -11.49 6.42
CA ILE A 10 -14.03 -11.20 5.20
C ILE A 10 -14.61 -9.98 4.43
N ALA A 11 -15.87 -9.59 4.69
CA ALA A 11 -16.61 -8.57 3.94
C ALA A 11 -16.56 -7.16 4.54
N GLY A 12 -15.86 -6.93 5.64
CA GLY A 12 -15.77 -5.59 6.25
C GLY A 12 -14.83 -4.66 5.49
N ALA A 13 -15.18 -3.38 5.34
CA ALA A 13 -14.24 -2.32 4.93
C ALA A 13 -12.97 -2.33 5.81
N GLY A 14 -13.15 -2.69 7.09
CA GLY A 14 -12.06 -2.93 8.04
C GLY A 14 -11.05 -4.02 7.64
N VAL A 15 -11.44 -5.03 6.84
CA VAL A 15 -10.51 -6.07 6.37
C VAL A 15 -9.60 -5.50 5.29
N ALA A 16 -10.16 -4.81 4.29
CA ALA A 16 -9.36 -4.17 3.23
C ALA A 16 -8.39 -3.13 3.83
N LYS A 17 -8.90 -2.33 4.78
CA LYS A 17 -8.09 -1.37 5.55
C LYS A 17 -6.97 -2.05 6.34
N ARG A 18 -7.27 -3.10 7.11
CA ARG A 18 -6.27 -3.83 7.91
C ARG A 18 -5.24 -4.51 7.02
N THR A 19 -5.67 -5.14 5.93
CA THR A 19 -4.78 -5.76 4.95
C THR A 19 -3.84 -4.73 4.33
N TYR A 20 -4.35 -3.56 3.92
CA TYR A 20 -3.53 -2.46 3.43
C TYR A 20 -2.44 -2.06 4.44
N VAL A 21 -2.83 -1.82 5.70
CA VAL A 21 -1.91 -1.40 6.76
C VAL A 21 -0.85 -2.47 7.05
N LEU A 22 -1.24 -3.74 7.12
CA LEU A 22 -0.29 -4.84 7.30
C LEU A 22 0.68 -4.94 6.12
N SER A 23 0.21 -4.75 4.89
CA SER A 23 1.07 -4.72 3.71
C SER A 23 2.03 -3.52 3.70
N CYS A 24 1.60 -2.34 4.18
CA CYS A 24 2.52 -1.23 4.43
C CYS A 24 3.61 -1.62 5.42
N ALA A 25 3.25 -2.27 6.55
CA ALA A 25 4.23 -2.71 7.54
C ALA A 25 5.23 -3.73 6.95
N VAL A 26 4.75 -4.71 6.17
CA VAL A 26 5.61 -5.67 5.46
C VAL A 26 6.53 -4.96 4.47
N GLY A 27 6.01 -3.99 3.71
CA GLY A 27 6.82 -3.21 2.78
C GLY A 27 7.87 -2.34 3.48
N VAL A 28 7.54 -1.75 4.64
CA VAL A 28 8.50 -1.02 5.48
C VAL A 28 9.62 -1.95 5.92
N LEU A 29 9.29 -3.13 6.44
CA LEU A 29 10.29 -4.13 6.83
C LEU A 29 11.15 -4.56 5.65
N GLY A 30 10.54 -4.79 4.48
CA GLY A 30 11.26 -5.16 3.26
C GLY A 30 12.23 -4.06 2.79
N LEU A 31 11.81 -2.79 2.83
CA LEU A 31 12.66 -1.65 2.48
C LEU A 31 13.80 -1.44 3.46
N LEU A 32 13.56 -1.56 4.77
CA LEU A 32 14.60 -1.44 5.79
C LEU A 32 15.60 -2.60 5.71
N LEU A 33 15.11 -3.83 5.48
CA LEU A 33 15.95 -5.00 5.26
C LEU A 33 16.81 -4.83 4.01
N PHE A 34 16.24 -4.33 2.92
CA PHE A 34 16.98 -4.06 1.67
C PHE A 34 18.03 -2.95 1.86
N ALA A 35 17.67 -1.88 2.57
CA ALA A 35 18.55 -0.73 2.81
C ALA A 35 19.76 -1.05 3.69
N GLN A 36 19.61 -2.02 4.61
CA GLN A 36 20.62 -2.43 5.58
C GLN A 36 21.16 -3.84 5.29
N ALA A 37 20.96 -4.35 4.07
CA ALA A 37 21.27 -5.72 3.72
C ALA A 37 22.78 -6.02 3.92
N PRO A 38 23.15 -6.93 4.84
CA PRO A 38 24.56 -7.30 5.04
C PRO A 38 25.10 -8.16 3.88
N ASP A 39 24.19 -8.84 3.15
CA ASP A 39 24.52 -9.73 2.04
C ASP A 39 23.42 -9.72 0.97
N ALA A 40 23.71 -10.34 -0.18
CA ALA A 40 22.80 -10.40 -1.31
C ALA A 40 21.50 -11.16 -1.01
N ALA A 41 21.52 -12.16 -0.12
CA ALA A 41 20.33 -12.92 0.22
C ALA A 41 19.35 -12.07 1.03
N ALA A 42 19.85 -11.27 1.99
CA ALA A 42 19.05 -10.29 2.72
C ALA A 42 18.45 -9.23 1.77
N GLY A 43 19.23 -8.77 0.79
CA GLY A 43 18.74 -7.87 -0.27
C GLY A 43 17.61 -8.51 -1.09
N VAL A 44 17.81 -9.72 -1.58
CA VAL A 44 16.76 -10.45 -2.33
C VAL A 44 15.51 -10.63 -1.47
N ALA A 45 15.66 -11.06 -0.21
CA ALA A 45 14.54 -11.22 0.72
C ALA A 45 13.76 -9.91 0.91
N GLY A 46 14.47 -8.79 1.18
CA GLY A 46 13.84 -7.47 1.31
C GLY A 46 13.08 -7.07 0.04
N SER A 47 13.68 -7.29 -1.14
CA SER A 47 13.06 -7.00 -2.43
C SER A 47 11.79 -7.83 -2.68
N LEU A 48 11.77 -9.10 -2.27
CA LEU A 48 10.63 -10.01 -2.41
C LEU A 48 9.48 -9.62 -1.48
N LEU A 49 9.78 -9.15 -0.26
CA LEU A 49 8.75 -8.62 0.65
C LEU A 49 8.03 -7.42 0.03
N VAL A 50 8.77 -6.52 -0.63
CA VAL A 50 8.19 -5.33 -1.26
C VAL A 50 7.44 -5.71 -2.55
N SER A 51 8.11 -6.40 -3.48
CA SER A 51 7.59 -6.66 -4.83
C SER A 51 6.58 -7.82 -4.88
N GLY A 52 6.79 -8.85 -4.07
CA GLY A 52 5.96 -10.05 -4.05
C GLY A 52 4.76 -9.98 -3.11
N ILE A 53 4.85 -9.18 -2.03
CA ILE A 53 3.80 -9.12 -1.01
C ILE A 53 3.21 -7.71 -0.91
N ALA A 54 4.00 -6.72 -0.52
CA ALA A 54 3.46 -5.41 -0.17
C ALA A 54 2.72 -4.75 -1.35
N ARG A 55 3.39 -4.62 -2.50
CA ARG A 55 2.83 -3.91 -3.66
C ARG A 55 1.57 -4.58 -4.24
N PRO A 56 1.55 -5.90 -4.53
CA PRO A 56 0.35 -6.55 -5.05
C PRO A 56 -0.83 -6.44 -4.09
N VAL A 57 -0.59 -6.63 -2.78
CA VAL A 57 -1.68 -6.62 -1.79
C VAL A 57 -2.24 -5.22 -1.58
N ILE A 58 -1.40 -4.18 -1.55
CA ILE A 58 -1.84 -2.77 -1.51
C ILE A 58 -2.74 -2.46 -2.69
N ARG A 59 -2.32 -2.85 -3.91
CA ARG A 59 -3.09 -2.63 -5.14
C ARG A 59 -4.43 -3.37 -5.10
N THR A 60 -4.44 -4.64 -4.70
CA THR A 60 -5.67 -5.44 -4.55
C THR A 60 -6.61 -4.83 -3.52
N ALA A 61 -6.09 -4.38 -2.38
CA ALA A 61 -6.90 -3.70 -1.36
C ALA A 61 -7.56 -2.42 -1.90
N GLY A 62 -6.82 -1.62 -2.68
CA GLY A 62 -7.36 -0.44 -3.37
C GLY A 62 -8.49 -0.79 -4.35
N VAL A 63 -8.30 -1.82 -5.17
CA VAL A 63 -9.32 -2.30 -6.12
C VAL A 63 -10.58 -2.79 -5.39
N ILE A 64 -10.42 -3.55 -4.30
CA ILE A 64 -11.54 -4.01 -3.46
C ILE A 64 -12.29 -2.81 -2.87
N TRP A 65 -11.56 -1.80 -2.40
CA TRP A 65 -12.16 -0.61 -1.83
C TRP A 65 -13.00 0.14 -2.87
N VAL A 66 -12.48 0.35 -4.08
CA VAL A 66 -13.21 1.00 -5.19
C VAL A 66 -14.46 0.21 -5.56
N ASN A 67 -14.35 -1.12 -5.68
CA ASN A 67 -15.47 -1.99 -6.05
C ASN A 67 -16.62 -1.94 -5.02
N ARG A 68 -16.32 -1.63 -3.75
CA ARG A 68 -17.32 -1.50 -2.70
C ARG A 68 -17.96 -0.11 -2.61
N HIS A 69 -17.26 0.96 -2.98
CA HIS A 69 -17.73 2.33 -2.76
C HIS A 69 -18.16 3.06 -4.05
N ALA A 70 -17.73 2.61 -5.23
CA ALA A 70 -18.10 3.23 -6.50
C ALA A 70 -19.27 2.50 -7.18
N THR A 71 -20.28 3.27 -7.61
CA THR A 71 -21.40 2.73 -8.40
C THR A 71 -20.94 2.35 -9.82
N GLY A 72 -21.70 1.49 -10.50
CA GLY A 72 -21.33 0.96 -11.82
C GLY A 72 -20.99 2.04 -12.86
N ALA A 73 -21.68 3.17 -12.83
CA ALA A 73 -21.48 4.28 -13.77
C ALA A 73 -20.14 4.99 -13.61
N VAL A 74 -19.62 5.11 -12.38
CA VAL A 74 -18.37 5.84 -12.09
C VAL A 74 -17.19 4.94 -11.76
N ARG A 75 -17.42 3.64 -11.52
CA ARG A 75 -16.39 2.68 -11.11
C ARG A 75 -15.21 2.59 -12.08
N ALA A 76 -15.46 2.64 -13.39
CA ALA A 76 -14.39 2.66 -14.39
C ALA A 76 -13.53 3.93 -14.27
N THR A 77 -14.16 5.09 -14.09
CA THR A 77 -13.47 6.38 -13.88
C THR A 77 -12.65 6.37 -12.59
N VAL A 78 -13.19 5.84 -11.49
CA VAL A 78 -12.47 5.76 -10.20
C VAL A 78 -11.26 4.81 -10.31
N HIS A 79 -11.39 3.68 -11.01
CA HIS A 79 -10.24 2.81 -11.28
C HIS A 79 -9.17 3.49 -12.14
N SER A 80 -9.58 4.29 -13.13
CA SER A 80 -8.65 5.10 -13.93
C SER A 80 -7.92 6.12 -13.05
N LEU A 81 -8.63 6.86 -12.19
CA LEU A 81 -8.03 7.82 -11.26
C LEU A 81 -7.08 7.15 -10.27
N LEU A 82 -7.41 5.95 -9.78
CA LEU A 82 -6.53 5.17 -8.92
C LEU A 82 -5.23 4.81 -9.64
N SER A 83 -5.31 4.35 -10.89
CA SER A 83 -4.13 4.03 -11.71
C SER A 83 -3.30 5.28 -12.04
N GLN A 84 -3.96 6.41 -12.31
CA GLN A 84 -3.28 7.68 -12.56
C GLN A 84 -2.54 8.16 -11.31
N ALA A 85 -3.14 8.03 -10.12
CA ALA A 85 -2.49 8.35 -8.86
C ALA A 85 -1.28 7.44 -8.58
N GLU A 86 -1.38 6.14 -8.89
CA GLU A 86 -0.27 5.19 -8.79
C GLU A 86 0.91 5.62 -9.69
N HIS A 87 0.65 5.86 -10.98
CA HIS A 87 1.70 6.27 -11.92
C HIS A 87 2.28 7.66 -11.64
N ALA A 88 1.44 8.62 -11.24
CA ALA A 88 1.91 9.94 -10.83
C ALA A 88 2.84 9.83 -9.61
N GLY A 89 2.46 9.00 -8.63
CA GLY A 89 3.29 8.69 -7.47
C GLY A 89 4.61 8.03 -7.86
N GLU A 90 4.60 7.04 -8.75
CA GLU A 90 5.80 6.36 -9.25
C GLU A 90 6.78 7.33 -9.92
N ILE A 91 6.27 8.24 -10.75
CA ILE A 91 7.10 9.26 -11.44
C ILE A 91 7.67 10.26 -10.44
N VAL A 92 6.81 10.90 -9.63
CA VAL A 92 7.22 11.99 -8.74
C VAL A 92 8.13 11.47 -7.63
N LEU A 93 7.75 10.38 -6.96
CA LEU A 93 8.57 9.80 -5.89
C LEU A 93 9.80 9.09 -6.43
N GLY A 94 9.73 8.44 -7.59
CA GLY A 94 10.89 7.82 -8.23
C GLY A 94 11.99 8.85 -8.54
N LEU A 95 11.62 9.99 -9.13
CA LEU A 95 12.56 11.09 -9.38
C LEU A 95 13.09 11.70 -8.07
N THR A 96 12.21 11.94 -7.10
CA THR A 96 12.60 12.50 -5.79
C THR A 96 13.60 11.61 -5.06
N LEU A 97 13.34 10.29 -5.03
CA LEU A 97 14.21 9.31 -4.41
C LEU A 97 15.53 9.15 -5.16
N ALA A 98 15.54 9.25 -6.49
CA ALA A 98 16.76 9.22 -7.28
C ALA A 98 17.65 10.44 -6.98
N VAL A 99 17.07 11.64 -6.88
CA VAL A 99 17.79 12.84 -6.47
C VAL A 99 18.33 12.69 -5.05
N LEU A 100 17.51 12.19 -4.12
CA LEU A 100 17.92 11.96 -2.73
C LEU A 100 19.04 10.92 -2.62
N ALA A 101 18.98 9.83 -3.40
CA ALA A 101 20.01 8.81 -3.43
C ALA A 101 21.35 9.36 -3.94
N ARG A 102 21.30 10.27 -4.94
CA ARG A 102 22.48 10.97 -5.45
C ARG A 102 23.04 12.00 -4.48
N ALA A 103 22.17 12.71 -3.75
CA ALA A 103 22.58 13.79 -2.86
C ALA A 103 23.07 13.30 -1.48
N ALA A 104 22.54 12.19 -0.98
CA ALA A 104 22.87 11.63 0.33
C ALA A 104 23.41 10.20 0.20
N SER A 105 22.54 9.22 0.01
CA SER A 105 22.89 7.82 -0.28
C SER A 105 21.66 7.00 -0.63
N THR A 106 21.88 5.85 -1.28
CA THR A 106 20.81 4.87 -1.55
C THR A 106 20.11 4.41 -0.27
N THR A 107 20.85 4.19 0.82
CA THR A 107 20.28 3.80 2.11
C THR A 107 19.34 4.87 2.68
N VAL A 108 19.72 6.15 2.58
CA VAL A 108 18.86 7.28 2.99
C VAL A 108 17.59 7.34 2.13
N ALA A 109 17.71 7.17 0.81
CA ALA A 109 16.56 7.16 -0.07
C ALA A 109 15.59 6.00 0.24
N LEU A 110 16.11 4.78 0.43
CA LEU A 110 15.29 3.62 0.78
C LEU A 110 14.63 3.75 2.16
N THR A 111 15.33 4.32 3.14
CA THR A 111 14.77 4.61 4.47
C THR A 111 13.68 5.68 4.38
N GLY A 112 13.88 6.71 3.54
CA GLY A 112 12.87 7.71 3.24
C GLY A 112 11.63 7.11 2.57
N ALA A 113 11.81 6.19 1.63
CA ALA A 113 10.71 5.44 1.02
C ALA A 113 9.94 4.60 2.05
N ALA A 114 10.66 3.96 3.00
CA ALA A 114 10.05 3.25 4.11
C ALA A 114 9.22 4.20 4.99
N ALA A 115 9.73 5.39 5.29
CA ALA A 115 8.98 6.40 6.05
C ALA A 115 7.70 6.84 5.31
N LEU A 116 7.77 7.10 4.01
CA LEU A 116 6.59 7.44 3.19
C LEU A 116 5.54 6.33 3.21
N LEU A 117 5.97 5.07 3.10
CA LEU A 117 5.07 3.92 3.14
C LEU A 117 4.43 3.75 4.53
N ALA A 118 5.19 3.99 5.60
CA ALA A 118 4.66 4.02 6.96
C ALA A 118 3.62 5.13 7.14
N CYS A 119 3.91 6.34 6.63
CA CYS A 119 2.96 7.46 6.62
C CYS A 119 1.67 7.10 5.87
N ALA A 120 1.75 6.41 4.73
CA ALA A 120 0.56 5.94 4.01
C ALA A 120 -0.29 4.98 4.86
N GLY A 121 0.35 4.03 5.55
CA GLY A 121 -0.33 3.14 6.50
C GLY A 121 -1.00 3.89 7.65
N VAL A 122 -0.31 4.88 8.24
CA VAL A 122 -0.85 5.73 9.30
C VAL A 122 -2.03 6.58 8.82
N LEU A 123 -1.94 7.18 7.64
CA LEU A 123 -3.04 7.94 7.04
C LEU A 123 -4.28 7.06 6.86
N VAL A 124 -4.10 5.84 6.36
CA VAL A 124 -5.19 4.86 6.23
C VAL A 124 -5.78 4.51 7.60
N ILE A 125 -4.96 4.29 8.63
CA ILE A 125 -5.45 4.09 10.02
C ILE A 125 -6.29 5.29 10.48
N ALA A 126 -5.82 6.51 10.22
CA ALA A 126 -6.47 7.75 10.64
C ALA A 126 -7.81 8.02 9.93
N THR A 127 -8.04 7.43 8.74
CA THR A 127 -9.36 7.53 8.08
C THR A 127 -10.46 6.91 8.96
N ARG A 128 -11.48 7.70 9.30
CA ARG A 128 -12.68 7.18 9.95
C ARG A 128 -13.58 6.59 8.86
N GLU A 129 -14.04 5.35 9.05
CA GLU A 129 -15.14 4.83 8.21
C GLU A 129 -16.38 5.68 8.51
N GLY A 130 -16.76 6.53 7.55
CA GLY A 130 -17.97 7.32 7.65
C GLY A 130 -19.17 6.39 7.84
N SER A 131 -19.88 6.55 8.95
CA SER A 131 -21.13 5.85 9.23
C SER A 131 -22.22 6.34 8.28
N HIS A 132 -22.17 5.92 7.01
CA HIS A 132 -23.27 6.16 6.07
C HIS A 132 -24.45 5.26 6.46
N LYS A 133 -25.24 5.75 7.42
CA LYS A 133 -26.64 5.34 7.58
C LYS A 133 -27.39 5.87 6.37
N PHE A 134 -27.52 5.06 5.32
CA PHE A 134 -28.57 5.28 4.33
C PHE A 134 -29.83 4.59 4.87
N GLY A 135 -30.74 5.41 5.39
CA GLY A 135 -32.16 5.09 5.45
C GLY A 135 -32.81 5.36 4.10
#